data_AF-A0A068YIF8-F1
#
_entry.id   AF-A0A068YIF8-F1
#
_cell.length_a   1.000
_cell.length_b   1.000
_cell.length_c   1.000
_cell.angle_alpha   90.00
_cell.angle_beta   90.00
_cell.angle_gamma   90.00
#
_symmetry.space_group_name_H-M   'P 1'
#
loop_
_entity.id
_entity.type
_entity.pdbx_description
1 polymer ?
#
loop_
_entity_poly.entity_id
_entity_poly.type
_entity_poly.pdbx_seq_one_letter_code
_entity_poly.pdbx_strand_id
1 'polypeptide(L)'
;MADKKTLADALAEIEASNAKAAELRAKQAPELIAEAVERTALNARLAALPQKQRRQVLDAAGLNHVSAAPPPITPVSGRSAAQPPKPAAPLSIDWHFWCNMQTVKLWQACALTVGLDPDRLRPHPQAWMAGPGSGPVFDGKSFPSQEIEAKFEKALRLAENAVSYMNGPIFPKGTPHHGSNKEKTVLLSEVATFFISCAWPDIPDTLQTLARPSPPAMAPKATPEHQAAPLEAVPVVEVQKSEPIQTTAGPKFSMSKAGLIEAHRHEWQTIERDLKDASENGLSVAKAGPRDWNEAMALQWARAKGKLTITAKPVNDLANAFHSMSNLPSHRHTLKG
;
A
#
# COMPACT_ATOMS: atom_id res chain seq x y z
N MET A 1 -27.12 -24.74 -23.81
CA MET A 1 -26.36 -25.72 -22.98
C MET A 1 -25.04 -26.17 -23.63
N ALA A 2 -24.62 -25.61 -24.77
CA ALA A 2 -23.42 -26.05 -25.49
C ALA A 2 -22.09 -25.40 -25.01
N ASP A 3 -22.10 -24.42 -24.10
CA ASP A 3 -20.89 -23.60 -23.84
C ASP A 3 -20.14 -23.88 -22.52
N LYS A 4 -20.64 -24.78 -21.66
CA LYS A 4 -19.92 -25.10 -20.40
C LYS A 4 -18.83 -26.15 -20.59
N LYS A 5 -19.01 -27.06 -21.56
CA LYS A 5 -18.05 -28.13 -21.84
C LYS A 5 -16.79 -27.60 -22.52
N THR A 6 -16.95 -26.63 -23.44
CA THR A 6 -15.84 -26.01 -24.17
C THR A 6 -14.90 -25.19 -23.27
N LEU A 7 -15.43 -24.52 -22.24
CA LEU A 7 -14.61 -23.76 -21.29
C LEU A 7 -13.78 -24.66 -20.37
N ALA A 8 -14.34 -25.78 -19.93
CA ALA A 8 -13.62 -26.76 -19.12
C ALA A 8 -12.47 -27.40 -19.91
N ASP A 9 -12.71 -27.75 -21.18
CA ASP A 9 -11.70 -28.31 -22.06
C ASP A 9 -10.57 -27.31 -22.34
N ALA A 10 -10.90 -26.02 -22.54
CA ALA A 10 -9.90 -24.95 -22.74
C ALA A 10 -9.02 -24.69 -21.49
N LEU A 11 -9.59 -24.76 -20.29
CA LEU A 11 -8.81 -24.63 -19.05
C LEU A 11 -7.84 -25.80 -18.86
N ALA A 12 -8.30 -27.03 -19.14
CA ALA A 12 -7.45 -28.21 -19.07
C ALA A 12 -6.27 -28.14 -20.07
N GLU A 13 -6.49 -27.59 -21.27
CA GLU A 13 -5.43 -27.37 -22.26
C GLU A 13 -4.39 -26.34 -21.80
N ILE A 14 -4.83 -25.23 -21.19
CA ILE A 14 -3.93 -24.21 -20.64
C ILE A 14 -3.10 -24.79 -19.48
N GLU A 15 -3.72 -25.54 -18.57
CA GLU A 15 -3.02 -26.19 -17.46
C GLU A 15 -1.98 -27.21 -17.96
N ALA A 16 -2.33 -28.02 -18.96
CA ALA A 16 -1.40 -28.95 -19.58
C ALA A 16 -0.23 -28.25 -20.29
N SER A 17 -0.49 -27.13 -20.97
CA SER A 17 0.55 -26.30 -21.60
C SER A 17 1.49 -25.68 -20.56
N ASN A 18 0.94 -25.16 -19.46
CA ASN A 18 1.73 -24.60 -18.36
C ASN A 18 2.58 -25.66 -17.66
N ALA A 19 2.06 -26.87 -17.45
CA ALA A 19 2.82 -27.98 -16.88
C ALA A 19 4.02 -28.38 -17.77
N LYS A 20 3.82 -28.47 -19.09
CA LYS A 20 4.91 -28.75 -20.04
C LYS A 20 5.96 -27.65 -20.06
N ALA A 21 5.55 -26.38 -19.99
CA ALA A 21 6.48 -25.25 -19.91
C ALA A 21 7.28 -25.25 -18.61
N ALA A 22 6.66 -25.63 -17.49
CA ALA A 22 7.34 -25.77 -16.21
C ALA A 22 8.38 -26.92 -16.24
N GLU A 23 8.05 -28.05 -16.86
CA GLU A 23 8.96 -29.17 -17.01
C GLU A 23 10.19 -28.82 -17.89
N LEU A 24 9.98 -28.12 -19.01
CA LEU A 24 11.08 -27.65 -19.85
C LEU A 24 11.99 -26.67 -19.11
N ARG A 25 11.42 -25.73 -18.34
CA ARG A 25 12.22 -24.81 -17.51
C ARG A 25 13.00 -25.54 -16.43
N ALA A 26 12.41 -26.54 -15.78
CA ALA A 26 13.09 -27.35 -14.77
C ALA A 26 14.28 -28.13 -15.37
N LYS A 27 14.13 -28.63 -16.61
CA LYS A 27 15.21 -29.29 -17.35
C LYS A 27 16.34 -28.34 -17.75
N GLN A 28 16.02 -27.09 -18.10
CA GLN A 28 17.01 -26.06 -18.50
C GLN A 28 17.67 -25.33 -17.33
N ALA A 29 17.05 -25.30 -16.15
CA ALA A 29 17.57 -24.62 -14.97
C ALA A 29 19.03 -24.98 -14.61
N PRO A 30 19.46 -26.25 -14.55
CA PRO A 30 20.84 -26.58 -14.19
C PRO A 30 21.85 -26.10 -15.24
N GLU A 31 21.49 -26.12 -16.52
CA GLU A 31 22.36 -25.64 -17.61
C GLU A 31 22.58 -24.13 -17.52
N LEU A 32 21.52 -23.36 -17.28
CA LEU A 32 21.60 -21.90 -17.08
C LEU A 32 22.42 -21.53 -15.84
N ILE A 33 22.29 -22.31 -14.76
CA ILE A 33 23.10 -22.10 -13.55
C ILE A 33 24.58 -22.38 -13.84
N ALA A 34 24.89 -23.46 -14.55
CA ALA A 34 26.26 -23.79 -14.93
C ALA A 34 26.89 -22.71 -15.82
N GLU A 35 26.16 -22.21 -16.82
CA GLU A 35 26.62 -21.12 -17.70
C GLU A 35 26.85 -19.82 -16.90
N ALA A 36 25.97 -19.48 -15.96
CA ALA A 36 26.12 -18.29 -15.12
C ALA A 36 27.38 -18.36 -14.24
N VAL A 37 27.68 -19.53 -13.67
CA VAL A 37 28.89 -19.77 -12.88
C VAL A 37 30.14 -19.65 -13.76
N GLU A 38 30.13 -20.25 -14.96
CA GLU A 38 31.25 -20.17 -15.89
C GLU A 38 31.51 -18.72 -16.35
N ARG A 39 30.47 -17.98 -16.74
CA ARG A 39 30.58 -16.56 -17.09
C ARG A 39 31.16 -15.73 -15.95
N THR A 40 30.75 -16.00 -14.72
CA THR A 40 31.28 -15.31 -13.53
C THR A 40 32.76 -15.61 -13.33
N ALA A 41 33.18 -16.87 -13.48
CA ALA A 41 34.58 -17.27 -13.40
C ALA A 41 35.44 -16.65 -14.51
N LEU A 42 34.94 -16.60 -15.74
CA LEU A 42 35.62 -15.94 -16.87
C LEU A 42 35.77 -14.43 -16.64
N ASN A 43 34.74 -13.76 -16.13
CA ASN A 43 34.80 -12.34 -15.78
C ASN A 43 35.83 -12.07 -14.67
N ALA A 44 35.88 -12.92 -13.65
CA ALA A 44 36.89 -12.81 -12.59
C ALA A 44 38.32 -13.00 -13.12
N ARG A 45 38.53 -13.99 -14.02
CA ARG A 45 39.83 -14.19 -14.69
C ARG A 45 40.22 -12.99 -15.56
N LEU A 46 39.29 -12.44 -16.34
CA LEU A 46 39.52 -11.25 -17.16
C LEU A 46 39.85 -10.01 -16.31
N ALA A 47 39.23 -9.86 -15.14
CA ALA A 47 39.48 -8.75 -14.23
C ALA A 47 40.86 -8.83 -13.55
N ALA A 48 41.38 -10.05 -13.33
CA ALA A 48 42.70 -10.26 -12.74
C ALA A 48 43.87 -10.02 -13.71
N LEU A 49 43.62 -10.03 -15.03
CA LEU A 49 44.65 -9.78 -16.03
C LEU A 49 45.07 -8.30 -16.08
N PRO A 50 46.36 -8.00 -16.27
CA PRO A 50 46.82 -6.66 -16.62
C PRO A 50 46.06 -6.10 -17.84
N GLN A 51 45.78 -4.79 -17.84
CA GLN A 51 44.93 -4.14 -18.84
C GLN A 51 45.34 -4.44 -20.30
N LYS A 52 46.65 -4.52 -20.58
CA LYS A 52 47.18 -4.86 -21.91
C LYS A 52 46.82 -6.28 -22.35
N GLN A 53 46.91 -7.26 -21.44
CA GLN A 53 46.55 -8.66 -21.72
C GLN A 53 45.04 -8.82 -21.84
N ARG A 54 44.27 -8.15 -20.99
CA ARG A 54 42.80 -8.11 -21.09
C ARG A 54 42.34 -7.60 -22.46
N ARG A 55 42.98 -6.55 -22.98
CA ARG A 55 42.73 -6.02 -24.34
C ARG A 55 42.99 -7.08 -25.42
N GLN A 56 44.15 -7.75 -25.37
CA GLN A 56 44.50 -8.80 -26.33
C GLN A 56 43.48 -9.94 -26.35
N VAL A 57 42.98 -10.36 -25.18
CA VAL A 57 41.94 -11.41 -25.09
C VAL A 57 40.61 -10.93 -25.68
N LEU A 58 40.20 -9.69 -25.40
CA LEU A 58 38.95 -9.12 -25.95
C LEU A 58 39.04 -8.91 -27.47
N ASP A 59 40.20 -8.46 -27.97
CA ASP A 59 40.45 -8.27 -29.40
C ASP A 59 40.46 -9.62 -30.14
N ALA A 60 41.07 -10.66 -29.56
CA ALA A 60 41.05 -12.03 -30.10
C ALA A 60 39.63 -12.64 -30.13
N ALA A 61 38.76 -12.22 -29.20
CA ALA A 61 37.35 -12.62 -29.17
C ALA A 61 36.45 -11.76 -30.08
N GLY A 62 36.99 -10.79 -30.82
CA GLY A 62 36.23 -9.89 -31.68
C GLY A 62 35.37 -8.85 -30.94
N LEU A 63 35.60 -8.66 -29.63
CA LEU A 63 34.83 -7.75 -28.76
C LEU A 63 35.42 -6.33 -28.70
N ASN A 64 35.93 -5.85 -29.84
CA ASN A 64 36.76 -4.64 -29.96
C ASN A 64 35.99 -3.35 -29.61
N HIS A 65 34.66 -3.41 -29.58
CA HIS A 65 33.76 -2.26 -29.44
C HIS A 65 33.22 -2.04 -28.01
N VAL A 66 33.43 -2.98 -27.07
CA VAL A 66 32.65 -2.98 -25.82
C VAL A 66 33.23 -2.07 -24.73
N SER A 67 34.46 -1.57 -24.82
CA SER A 67 35.00 -0.62 -23.81
C SER A 67 36.21 0.15 -24.33
N ALA A 68 35.98 1.07 -25.28
CA ALA A 68 36.83 2.25 -25.32
C ALA A 68 36.24 3.24 -24.31
N ALA A 69 36.79 3.29 -23.10
CA ALA A 69 36.63 4.48 -22.29
C ALA A 69 36.99 5.67 -23.20
N PRO A 70 36.16 6.73 -23.26
CA PRO A 70 36.42 7.85 -24.14
C PRO A 70 37.87 8.30 -23.96
N PRO A 71 38.59 8.63 -25.05
CA PRO A 71 39.99 9.04 -24.96
C PRO A 71 40.12 10.12 -23.86
N PRO A 72 41.15 10.03 -23.00
CA PRO A 72 41.34 10.96 -21.90
C PRO A 72 41.30 12.38 -22.46
N ILE A 73 40.25 13.11 -22.09
CA ILE A 73 40.03 14.47 -22.55
C ILE A 73 41.21 15.28 -22.02
N THR A 74 42.02 15.85 -22.92
CA THR A 74 43.08 16.76 -22.50
C THR A 74 42.43 17.88 -21.70
N PRO A 75 42.88 18.14 -20.45
CA PRO A 75 42.26 19.16 -19.63
C PRO A 75 42.39 20.49 -20.36
N VAL A 76 41.26 21.10 -20.71
CA VAL A 76 41.21 22.41 -21.36
C VAL A 76 41.79 23.42 -20.37
N SER A 77 43.05 23.82 -20.59
CA SER A 77 43.73 24.83 -19.80
C SER A 77 43.14 26.21 -20.15
N GLY A 78 42.09 26.63 -19.46
CA GLY A 78 41.50 27.92 -19.80
C GLY A 78 40.15 28.26 -19.19
N ARG A 79 39.97 28.04 -17.89
CA ARG A 79 39.00 28.80 -17.07
C ARG A 79 39.22 28.42 -15.63
N SER A 80 39.36 29.43 -14.76
CA SER A 80 39.47 29.29 -13.31
C SER A 80 38.49 28.22 -12.83
N ALA A 81 39.01 27.05 -12.48
CA ALA A 81 38.21 25.98 -11.94
C ALA A 81 37.60 26.51 -10.65
N ALA A 82 36.31 26.87 -10.69
CA ALA A 82 35.55 27.09 -9.48
C ALA A 82 35.79 25.87 -8.61
N GLN A 83 36.34 26.09 -7.42
CA GLN A 83 36.58 25.02 -6.45
C GLN A 83 35.31 24.17 -6.41
N PRO A 84 35.40 22.84 -6.60
CA PRO A 84 34.24 21.98 -6.46
C PRO A 84 33.60 22.33 -5.11
N PRO A 85 32.28 22.58 -5.07
CA PRO A 85 31.62 23.01 -3.85
C PRO A 85 32.00 22.04 -2.75
N LYS A 86 32.59 22.57 -1.67
CA LYS A 86 33.00 21.79 -0.51
C LYS A 86 31.80 20.91 -0.12
N PRO A 87 31.95 19.57 -0.04
CA PRO A 87 30.83 18.69 0.26
C PRO A 87 30.19 19.19 1.56
N ALA A 88 28.93 19.59 1.45
CA ALA A 88 28.19 20.12 2.59
C ALA A 88 28.21 19.05 3.67
N ALA A 89 28.54 19.46 4.90
CA ALA A 89 28.49 18.54 6.03
C ALA A 89 27.11 17.84 6.05
N PRO A 90 27.04 16.55 6.40
CA PRO A 90 25.77 15.87 6.59
C PRO A 90 25.00 16.68 7.65
N LEU A 91 23.92 17.36 7.24
CA LEU A 91 23.07 18.02 8.21
C LEU A 91 22.33 16.92 8.94
N SER A 92 22.33 17.01 10.26
CA SER A 92 21.56 16.14 11.13
C SER A 92 20.07 16.32 10.86
N ILE A 93 19.34 15.21 10.74
CA ILE A 93 17.87 15.22 10.70
C ILE A 93 17.34 15.87 11.97
N ASP A 94 16.41 16.83 11.84
CA ASP A 94 15.69 17.38 12.98
C ASP A 94 14.61 16.41 13.47
N TRP A 95 15.05 15.40 14.22
CA TRP A 95 14.15 14.38 14.77
C TRP A 95 13.08 14.96 15.70
N HIS A 96 13.33 16.10 16.35
CA HIS A 96 12.35 16.71 17.23
C HIS A 96 11.13 17.21 16.43
N PHE A 97 11.37 17.87 15.29
CA PHE A 97 10.30 18.26 14.38
C PHE A 97 9.51 17.05 13.85
N TRP A 98 10.22 16.04 13.33
CA TRP A 98 9.57 14.88 12.71
C TRP A 98 8.80 14.00 13.70
N CYS A 99 9.28 13.84 14.94
CA CYS A 99 8.55 13.11 15.98
C CYS A 99 7.25 13.80 16.41
N ASN A 100 7.19 15.14 16.33
CA ASN A 100 5.97 15.90 16.62
C ASN A 100 4.97 15.87 15.45
N MET A 101 5.42 15.57 14.23
CA MET A 101 4.57 15.45 13.05
C MET A 101 4.02 14.03 12.91
N GLN A 102 2.87 13.76 13.55
CA GLN A 102 2.27 12.41 13.54
C GLN A 102 1.90 11.92 12.15
N THR A 103 1.37 12.81 11.31
CA THR A 103 0.95 12.52 9.93
C THR A 103 1.94 13.10 8.93
N VAL A 104 2.53 12.24 8.11
CA VAL A 104 3.53 12.60 7.08
C VAL A 104 3.14 11.97 5.75
N LYS A 105 3.75 12.42 4.65
CA LYS A 105 3.62 11.71 3.37
C LYS A 105 4.37 10.39 3.43
N LEU A 106 3.87 9.37 2.73
CA LEU A 106 4.47 8.03 2.72
C LEU A 106 5.97 8.05 2.38
N TRP A 107 6.34 8.82 1.35
CA TRP A 107 7.73 8.94 0.94
C TRP A 107 8.61 9.63 2.00
N GLN A 108 8.06 10.58 2.78
CA GLN A 108 8.79 11.23 3.86
C GLN A 108 9.05 10.24 5.00
N ALA A 109 8.06 9.41 5.35
CA ALA A 109 8.25 8.33 6.31
C ALA A 109 9.34 7.35 5.85
N CYS A 110 9.32 6.93 4.58
CA CYS A 110 10.35 6.05 4.02
C CYS A 110 11.75 6.69 4.02
N ALA A 111 11.86 7.99 3.75
CA ALA A 111 13.12 8.72 3.83
C ALA A 111 13.67 8.70 5.27
N LEU A 112 12.83 8.99 6.27
CA LEU A 112 13.22 8.91 7.68
C LEU A 112 13.67 7.50 8.08
N THR A 113 13.00 6.45 7.58
CA THR A 113 13.39 5.05 7.85
C THR A 113 14.81 4.72 7.39
N VAL A 114 15.29 5.33 6.31
CA VAL A 114 16.66 5.12 5.80
C VAL A 114 17.65 6.18 6.28
N GLY A 115 17.26 7.01 7.25
CA GLY A 115 18.13 8.07 7.77
C GLY A 115 18.36 9.21 6.79
N LEU A 116 17.40 9.49 5.90
CA LEU A 116 17.39 10.66 5.04
C LEU A 116 16.49 11.75 5.61
N ASP A 117 16.94 12.99 5.50
CA ASP A 117 16.13 14.17 5.79
C ASP A 117 15.18 14.46 4.61
N PRO A 118 13.85 14.38 4.80
CA PRO A 118 12.89 14.58 3.72
C PRO A 118 12.97 15.97 3.06
N ASP A 119 13.38 17.02 3.80
CA ASP A 119 13.46 18.39 3.27
C ASP A 119 14.62 18.58 2.28
N ARG A 120 15.56 17.64 2.25
CA ARG A 120 16.69 17.62 1.30
C ARG A 120 16.35 16.93 -0.01
N LEU A 121 15.27 16.16 -0.06
CA LEU A 121 14.85 15.44 -1.26
C LEU A 121 14.21 16.40 -2.26
N ARG A 122 14.96 16.73 -3.32
CA ARG A 122 14.49 17.63 -4.36
C ARG A 122 13.75 16.84 -5.43
N PRO A 123 12.49 17.20 -5.76
CA PRO A 123 11.79 16.61 -6.88
C PRO A 123 12.60 16.79 -8.16
N HIS A 124 12.71 15.73 -8.95
CA HIS A 124 13.34 15.81 -10.25
C HIS A 124 12.55 16.79 -11.13
N PRO A 125 13.19 17.71 -11.86
CA PRO A 125 12.49 18.71 -12.68
C PRO A 125 11.61 18.10 -13.76
N GLN A 126 11.87 16.84 -14.14
CA GLN A 126 11.07 16.07 -15.10
C GLN A 126 10.09 15.09 -14.44
N ALA A 127 9.88 15.16 -13.12
CA ALA A 127 8.95 14.27 -12.42
C ALA A 127 7.52 14.34 -12.97
N TRP A 128 7.13 15.48 -13.55
CA TRP A 128 5.85 15.65 -14.23
C TRP A 128 5.66 14.72 -15.45
N MET A 129 6.75 14.25 -16.07
CA MET A 129 6.70 13.35 -17.22
C MET A 129 6.49 11.87 -16.86
N ALA A 130 6.67 11.49 -15.59
CA ALA A 130 6.50 10.10 -15.15
C ALA A 130 5.02 9.64 -15.14
N GLY A 131 4.09 10.57 -15.41
CA GLY A 131 2.68 10.30 -15.61
C GLY A 131 1.85 10.36 -14.33
N PRO A 132 0.52 10.34 -14.43
CA PRO A 132 -0.35 10.33 -13.27
C PRO A 132 -0.12 9.08 -12.42
N GLY A 133 0.28 9.26 -11.16
CA GLY A 133 0.40 8.18 -10.19
C GLY A 133 1.76 7.50 -10.10
N SER A 134 2.75 7.91 -10.90
CA SER A 134 4.14 7.75 -10.48
C SER A 134 4.32 8.60 -9.23
N GLY A 135 4.79 8.02 -8.13
CA GLY A 135 5.09 8.77 -6.92
C GLY A 135 6.12 9.90 -7.15
N PRO A 136 6.56 10.60 -6.09
CA PRO A 136 7.59 11.60 -6.25
C PRO A 136 8.88 10.98 -6.82
N VAL A 137 9.34 11.51 -7.95
CA VAL A 137 10.65 11.20 -8.52
C VAL A 137 11.63 12.25 -8.00
N PHE A 138 12.74 11.82 -7.41
CA PHE A 138 13.75 12.72 -6.83
C PHE A 138 15.00 12.79 -7.71
N ASP A 139 15.74 13.90 -7.62
CA ASP A 139 17.07 14.02 -8.25
C ASP A 139 18.07 13.13 -7.49
N GLY A 140 18.86 12.34 -8.22
CA GLY A 140 19.94 11.50 -7.66
C GLY A 140 20.94 12.29 -6.81
N LYS A 141 21.11 13.59 -7.06
CA LYS A 141 21.94 14.50 -6.25
C LYS A 141 21.40 14.75 -4.84
N SER A 142 20.14 14.40 -4.59
CA SER A 142 19.53 14.52 -3.27
C SER A 142 19.99 13.41 -2.32
N PHE A 143 20.59 12.35 -2.86
CA PHE A 143 21.05 11.19 -2.09
C PHE A 143 22.55 11.29 -1.81
N PRO A 144 23.02 10.99 -0.59
CA PRO A 144 24.45 11.00 -0.28
C PRO A 144 25.24 9.91 -1.02
N SER A 145 24.58 8.80 -1.36
CA SER A 145 25.15 7.70 -2.14
C SER A 145 24.06 6.94 -2.90
N GLN A 146 24.47 6.26 -3.97
CA GLN A 146 23.58 5.38 -4.76
C GLN A 146 23.03 4.22 -3.93
N GLU A 147 23.75 3.76 -2.91
CA GLU A 147 23.26 2.71 -2.01
C GLU A 147 22.07 3.20 -1.18
N ILE A 148 22.14 4.43 -0.65
CA ILE A 148 21.05 5.02 0.12
C ILE A 148 19.83 5.29 -0.77
N GLU A 149 20.05 5.75 -2.01
CA GLU A 149 18.99 5.88 -3.02
C GLU A 149 18.29 4.53 -3.26
N ALA A 150 19.04 3.46 -3.49
CA ALA A 150 18.49 2.13 -3.68
C ALA A 150 17.76 1.59 -2.43
N LYS A 151 18.26 1.88 -1.22
CA LYS A 151 17.58 1.55 0.05
C LYS A 151 16.24 2.31 0.15
N PHE A 152 16.24 3.59 -0.18
CA PHE A 152 15.04 4.43 -0.20
C PHE A 152 13.98 3.91 -1.18
N GLU A 153 14.36 3.61 -2.42
CA GLU A 153 13.42 3.07 -3.43
C GLU A 153 12.82 1.73 -3.02
N LYS A 154 13.64 0.83 -2.45
CA LYS A 154 13.16 -0.45 -1.92
C LYS A 154 12.20 -0.25 -0.76
N ALA A 155 12.52 0.65 0.17
CA ALA A 155 11.65 0.99 1.29
C ALA A 155 10.31 1.55 0.79
N LEU A 156 10.34 2.49 -0.16
CA LEU A 156 9.14 3.09 -0.74
C LEU A 156 8.26 2.04 -1.41
N ARG A 157 8.83 1.20 -2.28
CA ARG A 157 8.09 0.13 -2.97
C ARG A 157 7.47 -0.86 -1.99
N LEU A 158 8.21 -1.24 -0.94
CA LEU A 158 7.72 -2.13 0.10
C LEU A 158 6.55 -1.50 0.87
N ALA A 159 6.69 -0.24 1.27
CA ALA A 159 5.65 0.49 1.99
C ALA A 159 4.41 0.71 1.12
N GLU A 160 4.55 1.06 -0.16
CA GLU A 160 3.44 1.24 -1.10
C GLU A 160 2.56 0.01 -1.24
N ASN A 161 3.16 -1.18 -1.28
CA ASN A 161 2.45 -2.47 -1.31
C ASN A 161 1.75 -2.79 0.02
N ALA A 162 2.27 -2.26 1.13
CA ALA A 162 1.70 -2.40 2.47
C ALA A 162 0.58 -1.39 2.76
N VAL A 163 0.47 -0.30 2.00
CA VAL A 163 -0.63 0.66 2.18
C VAL A 163 -1.94 0.07 1.68
N SER A 164 -2.90 -0.14 2.58
CA SER A 164 -4.26 -0.57 2.22
C SER A 164 -5.30 0.10 3.11
N TYR A 165 -6.41 0.52 2.50
CA TYR A 165 -7.52 1.18 3.20
C TYR A 165 -8.35 0.22 4.05
N MET A 166 -8.28 -1.09 3.78
CA MET A 166 -9.16 -2.06 4.43
C MET A 166 -8.48 -2.77 5.59
N ASN A 167 -7.31 -3.38 5.33
CA ASN A 167 -6.64 -4.27 6.28
C ASN A 167 -5.10 -4.22 6.09
N GLY A 168 -4.56 -3.06 5.72
CA GLY A 168 -3.11 -2.89 5.57
C GLY A 168 -2.42 -2.63 6.90
N PRO A 169 -1.14 -2.99 7.07
CA PRO A 169 -0.35 -2.54 8.21
C PRO A 169 -0.14 -1.02 8.23
N ILE A 170 -0.24 -0.36 7.07
CA ILE A 170 -0.15 1.11 6.94
C ILE A 170 -1.49 1.63 6.44
N PHE A 171 -2.17 2.45 7.25
CA PHE A 171 -3.46 3.02 6.92
C PHE A 171 -3.29 4.46 6.40
N PRO A 172 -3.63 4.73 5.13
CA PRO A 172 -3.59 6.09 4.62
C PRO A 172 -4.62 6.95 5.36
N LYS A 173 -4.17 8.10 5.89
CA LYS A 173 -5.01 9.10 6.52
C LYS A 173 -5.48 10.09 5.46
N GLY A 174 -6.78 10.35 5.40
CA GLY A 174 -7.39 11.26 4.44
C GLY A 174 -8.40 10.57 3.52
N THR A 175 -9.33 11.36 2.96
CA THR A 175 -10.30 10.85 2.01
C THR A 175 -9.62 10.56 0.68
N PRO A 176 -9.79 9.37 0.08
CA PRO A 176 -9.24 9.07 -1.24
C PRO A 176 -9.78 10.09 -2.24
N HIS A 177 -8.92 11.04 -2.64
CA HIS A 177 -9.30 12.02 -3.66
C HIS A 177 -9.35 11.29 -5.00
N HIS A 178 -10.56 11.10 -5.52
CA HIS A 178 -10.77 10.54 -6.86
C HIS A 178 -10.01 11.38 -7.89
N GLY A 179 -9.05 10.75 -8.56
CA GLY A 179 -8.34 11.33 -9.70
C GLY A 179 -6.92 11.82 -9.42
N SER A 180 -6.42 11.73 -8.18
CA SER A 180 -5.02 12.05 -7.93
C SER A 180 -4.42 11.07 -6.94
N ASN A 181 -3.57 10.16 -7.42
CA ASN A 181 -2.62 9.38 -6.62
C ASN A 181 -1.56 10.28 -5.92
N LYS A 182 -1.90 11.53 -5.65
CA LYS A 182 -1.00 12.52 -5.07
C LYS A 182 -0.86 12.20 -3.60
N GLU A 183 0.28 11.60 -3.29
CA GLU A 183 0.90 11.56 -1.96
C GLU A 183 -0.03 11.05 -0.85
N LYS A 184 0.02 9.73 -0.62
CA LYS A 184 -0.66 9.11 0.51
C LYS A 184 -0.07 9.66 1.82
N THR A 185 -0.88 10.33 2.63
CA THR A 185 -0.53 10.71 4.00
C THR A 185 -0.75 9.52 4.94
N VAL A 186 0.17 9.26 5.85
CA VAL A 186 0.20 8.08 6.73
C VAL A 186 0.68 8.51 8.12
N LEU A 187 0.41 7.68 9.14
CA LEU A 187 1.00 7.91 10.46
C LEU A 187 2.45 7.41 10.47
N LEU A 188 3.37 8.24 10.97
CA LEU A 188 4.79 7.89 11.05
C LEU A 188 5.02 6.65 11.92
N SER A 189 4.26 6.50 13.00
CA SER A 189 4.31 5.33 13.88
C SER A 189 3.89 4.04 13.18
N GLU A 190 2.82 4.05 12.37
CA GLU A 190 2.37 2.87 11.62
C GLU A 190 3.45 2.39 10.64
N VAL A 191 4.09 3.33 9.93
CA VAL A 191 5.20 3.02 9.02
C VAL A 191 6.39 2.44 9.78
N ALA A 192 6.77 3.05 10.92
CA ALA A 192 7.86 2.55 11.75
C ALA A 192 7.57 1.14 12.28
N THR A 193 6.36 0.88 12.81
CA THR A 193 5.93 -0.45 13.26
C THR A 193 5.98 -1.47 12.13
N PHE A 194 5.54 -1.09 10.92
CA PHE A 194 5.61 -1.95 9.75
C PHE A 194 7.05 -2.35 9.41
N PHE A 195 7.97 -1.39 9.28
CA PHE A 195 9.36 -1.71 8.93
C PHE A 195 10.07 -2.54 10.01
N ILE A 196 9.76 -2.33 11.29
CA ILE A 196 10.24 -3.19 12.39
C ILE A 196 9.70 -4.61 12.23
N SER A 197 8.42 -4.77 11.92
CA SER A 197 7.80 -6.09 11.71
C SER A 197 8.40 -6.85 10.52
N CYS A 198 8.89 -6.13 9.50
CA CYS A 198 9.61 -6.69 8.35
C CYS A 198 11.10 -6.95 8.62
N ALA A 199 11.59 -6.69 9.84
CA ALA A 199 13.02 -6.74 10.19
C ALA A 199 13.89 -5.92 9.23
N TRP A 200 13.42 -4.73 8.83
CA TRP A 200 14.19 -3.84 7.97
C TRP A 200 15.49 -3.42 8.68
N PRO A 201 16.66 -3.50 8.00
CA PRO A 201 17.94 -3.18 8.62
C PRO A 201 18.08 -1.68 8.88
N ASP A 202 18.90 -1.32 9.87
CA ASP A 202 19.37 0.04 10.12
C ASP A 202 18.26 1.09 10.43
N ILE A 203 17.12 0.69 11.00
CA ILE A 203 16.07 1.64 11.40
C ILE A 203 16.60 2.54 12.53
N PRO A 204 16.55 3.89 12.41
CA PRO A 204 16.94 4.80 13.47
C PRO A 204 16.21 4.53 14.80
N ASP A 205 16.94 4.55 15.92
CA ASP A 205 16.39 4.28 17.27
C ASP A 205 15.22 5.21 17.64
N THR A 206 15.24 6.43 17.13
CA THR A 206 14.14 7.40 17.27
C THR A 206 12.84 6.87 16.68
N LEU A 207 12.86 6.28 15.48
CA LEU A 207 11.69 5.64 14.87
C LEU A 207 11.29 4.35 15.58
N GLN A 208 12.26 3.57 16.07
CA GLN A 208 11.96 2.38 16.89
C GLN A 208 11.17 2.75 18.14
N THR A 209 11.49 3.88 18.76
CA THR A 209 10.79 4.39 19.94
C THR A 209 9.35 4.80 19.61
N LEU A 210 9.12 5.42 18.43
CA LEU A 210 7.77 5.81 17.97
C LEU A 210 6.87 4.63 17.61
N ALA A 211 7.46 3.53 17.14
CA ALA A 211 6.71 2.33 16.76
C ALA A 211 6.14 1.57 17.97
N ARG A 212 6.65 1.84 19.17
CA ARG A 212 6.16 1.21 20.39
C ARG A 212 4.75 1.73 20.64
N PRO A 213 3.72 0.86 20.66
CA PRO A 213 2.38 1.31 20.98
C PRO A 213 2.45 2.00 22.33
N SER A 214 2.08 3.28 22.37
CA SER A 214 1.93 3.98 23.65
C SER A 214 1.06 3.07 24.49
N PRO A 215 1.54 2.61 25.66
CA PRO A 215 0.74 1.73 26.51
C PRO A 215 -0.65 2.38 26.62
N PRO A 216 -1.73 1.61 26.39
CA PRO A 216 -3.08 2.16 26.37
C PRO A 216 -3.20 2.98 27.64
N ALA A 217 -3.38 4.30 27.49
CA ALA A 217 -3.33 5.26 28.59
C ALA A 217 -4.12 4.63 29.72
N MET A 218 -3.42 4.15 30.75
CA MET A 218 -4.04 3.32 31.76
C MET A 218 -5.21 4.12 32.26
N ALA A 219 -6.42 3.59 32.06
CA ALA A 219 -7.66 4.23 32.44
C ALA A 219 -7.44 4.86 33.82
N PRO A 220 -7.77 6.16 34.01
CA PRO A 220 -7.41 6.91 35.20
C PRO A 220 -7.69 6.04 36.41
N LYS A 221 -6.60 5.59 37.06
CA LYS A 221 -6.64 4.64 38.16
C LYS A 221 -7.60 5.24 39.16
N ALA A 222 -8.73 4.58 39.38
CA ALA A 222 -9.79 5.06 40.25
C ALA A 222 -9.16 5.59 41.53
N THR A 223 -9.41 6.89 41.79
CA THR A 223 -9.06 7.56 43.03
C THR A 223 -9.47 6.64 44.18
N PRO A 224 -8.58 6.31 45.13
CA PRO A 224 -8.96 5.54 46.30
C PRO A 224 -9.99 6.35 47.10
N GLU A 225 -11.24 5.92 46.97
CA GLU A 225 -12.28 5.82 47.98
C GLU A 225 -11.90 6.48 49.32
N HIS A 226 -12.32 7.75 49.46
CA HIS A 226 -12.33 8.45 50.72
C HIS A 226 -13.47 7.88 51.57
N GLN A 227 -13.13 7.42 52.78
CA GLN A 227 -14.04 6.80 53.73
C GLN A 227 -15.25 7.68 54.06
N ALA A 228 -16.43 7.09 53.86
CA ALA A 228 -17.65 7.14 54.68
C ALA A 228 -18.02 8.44 55.40
N ALA A 229 -19.02 9.14 54.86
CA ALA A 229 -20.06 9.81 55.63
C ALA A 229 -21.45 9.39 55.08
N PRO A 230 -22.41 8.90 55.91
CA PRO A 230 -23.67 8.33 55.42
C PRO A 230 -24.83 9.32 55.25
N LEU A 231 -25.75 8.93 54.36
CA LEU A 231 -27.19 9.29 54.23
C LEU A 231 -27.51 10.60 53.49
N GLU A 232 -28.05 10.49 52.26
CA GLU A 232 -29.49 10.68 52.00
C GLU A 232 -29.86 10.47 50.51
N ALA A 233 -31.00 9.82 50.32
CA ALA A 233 -31.95 9.74 49.19
C ALA A 233 -31.53 10.04 47.71
N VAL A 234 -31.70 8.99 46.89
CA VAL A 234 -32.05 8.92 45.43
C VAL A 234 -33.07 10.02 45.01
N PRO A 235 -33.19 10.48 43.73
CA PRO A 235 -32.91 9.72 42.49
C PRO A 235 -32.41 10.52 41.25
N VAL A 236 -31.98 9.81 40.21
CA VAL A 236 -32.43 9.92 38.79
C VAL A 236 -31.47 9.12 37.92
N VAL A 237 -32.03 8.12 37.23
CA VAL A 237 -31.36 7.28 36.25
C VAL A 237 -31.11 8.10 34.99
N GLU A 238 -29.87 8.55 34.79
CA GLU A 238 -29.44 9.13 33.51
C GLU A 238 -28.95 8.00 32.59
N VAL A 239 -29.80 7.69 31.61
CA VAL A 239 -29.54 6.72 30.54
C VAL A 239 -28.29 7.15 29.79
N GLN A 240 -27.20 6.41 29.96
CA GLN A 240 -25.97 6.58 29.19
C GLN A 240 -26.27 6.43 27.69
N LYS A 241 -26.23 7.57 27.01
CA LYS A 241 -26.21 7.69 25.55
C LYS A 241 -24.87 7.11 25.06
N SER A 242 -24.89 5.86 24.63
CA SER A 242 -23.74 5.20 24.05
C SER A 242 -23.27 5.96 22.81
N GLU A 243 -22.03 6.43 22.86
CA GLU A 243 -21.35 7.07 21.73
C GLU A 243 -21.13 6.05 20.61
N PRO A 244 -21.39 6.41 19.34
CA PRO A 244 -21.27 5.49 18.22
C PRO A 244 -19.80 5.20 17.91
N ILE A 245 -19.42 3.93 18.09
CA ILE A 245 -18.15 3.36 17.66
C ILE A 245 -18.05 3.52 16.13
N GLN A 246 -17.10 4.33 15.65
CA GLN A 246 -16.83 4.52 14.23
C GLN A 246 -16.14 3.27 13.67
N THR A 247 -16.92 2.36 13.08
CA THR A 247 -16.40 1.16 12.41
C THR A 247 -15.75 1.51 11.06
N THR A 248 -14.67 0.78 10.78
CA THR A 248 -13.65 0.97 9.74
C THR A 248 -14.17 0.99 8.29
N ALA A 249 -13.61 1.90 7.49
CA ALA A 249 -14.05 2.26 6.15
C ALA A 249 -13.48 1.33 5.04
N GLY A 250 -14.17 0.25 4.73
CA GLY A 250 -14.07 -0.42 3.43
C GLY A 250 -14.70 0.42 2.29
N PRO A 251 -14.58 0.00 1.01
CA PRO A 251 -15.25 0.63 -0.12
C PRO A 251 -16.74 0.69 0.18
N LYS A 252 -17.23 1.92 0.32
CA LYS A 252 -18.63 2.19 0.63
C LYS A 252 -19.43 1.95 -0.64
N PHE A 253 -19.93 0.73 -0.80
CA PHE A 253 -20.99 0.47 -1.77
C PHE A 253 -22.25 1.18 -1.26
N SER A 254 -22.43 2.41 -1.73
CA SER A 254 -23.63 3.18 -1.50
C SER A 254 -24.70 2.66 -2.46
N MET A 255 -25.83 2.19 -1.94
CA MET A 255 -26.95 1.70 -2.74
C MET A 255 -28.21 2.54 -2.50
N SER A 256 -29.07 2.57 -3.51
CA SER A 256 -30.35 3.27 -3.39
C SER A 256 -31.25 2.62 -2.34
N LYS A 257 -32.18 3.39 -1.75
CA LYS A 257 -33.21 2.86 -0.84
C LYS A 257 -33.95 1.65 -1.43
N ALA A 258 -34.30 1.72 -2.71
CA ALA A 258 -35.00 0.64 -3.41
C ALA A 258 -34.12 -0.62 -3.54
N GLY A 259 -32.85 -0.46 -3.89
CA GLY A 259 -31.92 -1.58 -3.99
C GLY A 259 -31.68 -2.29 -2.65
N LEU A 260 -31.58 -1.53 -1.54
CA LEU A 260 -31.44 -2.10 -0.20
C LEU A 260 -32.68 -2.90 0.22
N ILE A 261 -33.88 -2.40 -0.10
CA ILE A 261 -35.14 -3.12 0.13
C ILE A 261 -35.15 -4.40 -0.69
N GLU A 262 -34.92 -4.32 -2.00
CA GLU A 262 -34.96 -5.48 -2.89
C GLU A 262 -33.97 -6.59 -2.47
N ALA A 263 -32.74 -6.20 -2.12
CA ALA A 263 -31.70 -7.13 -1.68
C ALA A 263 -32.05 -7.84 -0.37
N HIS A 264 -32.62 -7.13 0.62
CA HIS A 264 -32.70 -7.64 2.00
C HIS A 264 -34.13 -7.87 2.54
N ARG A 265 -35.18 -7.63 1.75
CA ARG A 265 -36.59 -7.80 2.20
C ARG A 265 -36.91 -9.20 2.75
N HIS A 266 -36.20 -10.21 2.28
CA HIS A 266 -36.39 -11.60 2.69
C HIS A 266 -35.80 -11.90 4.09
N GLU A 267 -34.72 -11.22 4.48
CA GLU A 267 -34.10 -11.38 5.80
C GLU A 267 -34.57 -10.32 6.80
N TRP A 268 -35.02 -9.17 6.30
CA TRP A 268 -35.47 -8.03 7.09
C TRP A 268 -36.89 -7.62 6.69
N GLN A 269 -37.89 -8.32 7.23
CA GLN A 269 -39.31 -8.14 6.87
C GLN A 269 -39.85 -6.72 7.11
N THR A 270 -39.24 -5.98 8.04
CA THR A 270 -39.65 -4.60 8.42
C THR A 270 -38.80 -3.51 7.77
N ILE A 271 -37.93 -3.84 6.82
CA ILE A 271 -36.95 -2.92 6.21
C ILE A 271 -37.58 -1.64 5.64
N GLU A 272 -38.74 -1.73 5.01
CA GLU A 272 -39.41 -0.56 4.42
C GLU A 272 -39.85 0.47 5.46
N ARG A 273 -40.44 -0.02 6.55
CA ARG A 273 -40.88 0.81 7.68
C ARG A 273 -39.67 1.37 8.42
N ASP A 274 -38.68 0.52 8.71
CA ASP A 274 -37.48 0.95 9.42
C ASP A 274 -36.68 2.01 8.62
N LEU A 275 -36.59 1.91 7.29
CA LEU A 275 -35.98 2.92 6.42
C LEU A 275 -36.83 4.19 6.25
N LYS A 276 -38.15 4.10 6.42
CA LYS A 276 -39.05 5.27 6.42
C LYS A 276 -38.89 6.06 7.72
N ASP A 277 -38.83 5.34 8.84
CA ASP A 277 -38.77 5.89 10.20
C ASP A 277 -37.31 6.06 10.68
N ALA A 278 -36.36 6.15 9.73
CA ALA A 278 -34.93 6.09 10.01
C ALA A 278 -34.39 7.22 10.90
N SER A 279 -35.03 8.39 10.87
CA SER A 279 -34.70 9.52 11.75
C SER A 279 -35.12 9.28 13.20
N GLU A 280 -36.16 8.46 13.42
CA GLU A 280 -36.74 8.23 14.75
C GLU A 280 -36.14 6.99 15.43
N ASN A 281 -35.79 5.97 14.65
CA ASN A 281 -35.28 4.69 15.15
C ASN A 281 -33.73 4.61 15.24
N GLY A 282 -33.02 5.66 14.81
CA GLY A 282 -31.56 5.74 14.82
C GLY A 282 -30.86 5.05 13.64
N LEU A 283 -31.60 4.57 12.63
CA LEU A 283 -31.03 4.00 11.39
C LEU A 283 -30.42 5.07 10.47
N SER A 284 -30.64 6.36 10.76
CA SER A 284 -30.06 7.49 10.01
C SER A 284 -28.52 7.45 9.93
N VAL A 285 -27.83 6.76 10.85
CA VAL A 285 -26.38 6.55 10.80
C VAL A 285 -25.92 5.76 9.55
N ALA A 286 -26.81 4.97 8.96
CA ALA A 286 -26.52 4.21 7.74
C ALA A 286 -26.75 5.03 6.46
N LYS A 287 -27.21 6.27 6.55
CA LYS A 287 -27.49 7.11 5.39
C LYS A 287 -26.18 7.68 4.82
N ALA A 288 -25.84 7.30 3.59
CA ALA A 288 -24.62 7.74 2.90
C ALA A 288 -24.82 9.04 2.09
N GLY A 289 -26.06 9.38 1.76
CA GLY A 289 -26.42 10.60 1.03
C GLY A 289 -27.94 10.85 1.02
N PRO A 290 -28.44 11.85 0.26
CA PRO A 290 -29.87 12.14 0.18
C PRO A 290 -30.72 10.94 -0.27
N ARG A 291 -30.17 10.12 -1.18
CA ARG A 291 -30.83 8.93 -1.76
C ARG A 291 -30.11 7.60 -1.48
N ASP A 292 -28.91 7.69 -0.91
CA ASP A 292 -27.99 6.55 -0.81
C ASP A 292 -27.83 6.06 0.62
N TRP A 293 -27.66 4.75 0.75
CA TRP A 293 -27.54 4.02 1.99
C TRP A 293 -26.27 3.17 1.99
N ASN A 294 -25.61 3.10 3.13
CA ASN A 294 -24.51 2.17 3.38
C ASN A 294 -25.10 0.84 3.87
N GLU A 295 -25.06 -0.17 3.01
CA GLU A 295 -25.60 -1.51 3.26
C GLU A 295 -25.04 -2.14 4.55
N ALA A 296 -23.72 -2.09 4.74
CA ALA A 296 -23.05 -2.70 5.88
C ALA A 296 -23.53 -2.08 7.21
N MET A 297 -23.65 -0.75 7.26
CA MET A 297 -24.17 -0.04 8.43
C MET A 297 -25.65 -0.36 8.69
N ALA A 298 -26.46 -0.45 7.63
CA ALA A 298 -27.88 -0.79 7.76
C ALA A 298 -28.08 -2.21 8.30
N LEU A 299 -27.33 -3.20 7.78
CA LEU A 299 -27.37 -4.58 8.27
C LEU A 299 -26.81 -4.69 9.69
N GLN A 300 -25.75 -3.95 10.04
CA GLN A 300 -25.24 -3.91 11.40
C GLN A 300 -26.28 -3.37 12.38
N TRP A 301 -26.99 -2.29 12.03
CA TRP A 301 -28.10 -1.77 12.81
C TRP A 301 -29.22 -2.81 12.94
N ALA A 302 -29.59 -3.48 11.85
CA ALA A 302 -30.64 -4.50 11.86
C ALA A 302 -30.29 -5.69 12.75
N ARG A 303 -29.02 -6.15 12.76
CA ARG A 303 -28.51 -7.17 13.69
C ARG A 303 -28.60 -6.68 15.13
N ALA A 304 -28.14 -5.47 15.41
CA ALA A 304 -28.18 -4.89 16.75
C ALA A 304 -29.61 -4.75 17.31
N LYS A 305 -30.60 -4.56 16.44
CA LYS A 305 -32.03 -4.50 16.80
C LYS A 305 -32.75 -5.85 16.72
N GLY A 306 -32.06 -6.95 16.40
CA GLY A 306 -32.66 -8.28 16.25
C GLY A 306 -33.70 -8.38 15.14
N LYS A 307 -33.57 -7.57 14.08
CA LYS A 307 -34.53 -7.48 12.97
C LYS A 307 -34.27 -8.48 11.86
N LEU A 308 -33.05 -9.01 11.76
CA LEU A 308 -32.71 -10.02 10.76
C LEU A 308 -33.19 -11.40 11.21
N THR A 309 -34.04 -12.04 10.41
CA THR A 309 -34.38 -13.44 10.62
C THR A 309 -33.16 -14.29 10.26
N ILE A 310 -32.54 -14.91 11.27
CA ILE A 310 -31.33 -15.76 11.15
C ILE A 310 -31.71 -17.09 10.48
N THR A 311 -32.24 -17.03 9.26
CA THR A 311 -32.72 -18.20 8.53
C THR A 311 -31.98 -18.39 7.20
N ALA A 312 -30.85 -17.71 7.00
CA ALA A 312 -29.97 -17.94 5.88
C ALA A 312 -28.62 -18.48 6.35
N LYS A 313 -28.30 -19.70 5.92
CA LYS A 313 -26.94 -20.24 5.90
C LYS A 313 -26.00 -19.15 5.33
N PRO A 314 -24.80 -18.94 5.89
CA PRO A 314 -23.80 -18.08 5.24
C PRO A 314 -23.41 -18.74 3.91
N VAL A 315 -24.09 -18.37 2.82
CA VAL A 315 -23.71 -18.79 1.48
C VAL A 315 -22.62 -17.83 1.05
N ASN A 316 -21.42 -18.39 0.91
CA ASN A 316 -20.23 -17.77 0.33
C ASN A 316 -20.57 -16.71 -0.72
N ASP A 317 -20.29 -15.46 -0.34
CA ASP A 317 -20.37 -14.20 -1.10
C ASP A 317 -19.71 -14.29 -2.50
N LEU A 318 -18.81 -15.26 -2.67
CA LEU A 318 -18.15 -15.54 -3.94
C LEU A 318 -19.09 -16.11 -5.02
N ALA A 319 -20.07 -16.95 -4.66
CA ALA A 319 -20.93 -17.62 -5.64
C ALA A 319 -21.95 -16.66 -6.28
N ASN A 320 -22.44 -15.68 -5.51
CA ASN A 320 -23.38 -14.66 -6.00
C ASN A 320 -22.68 -13.59 -6.84
N ALA A 321 -21.41 -13.28 -6.57
CA ALA A 321 -20.60 -12.40 -7.41
C ALA A 321 -20.44 -12.95 -8.85
N PHE A 322 -20.28 -14.28 -9.01
CA PHE A 322 -20.20 -14.91 -10.34
C PHE A 322 -21.54 -14.94 -11.10
N HIS A 323 -22.67 -14.95 -10.40
CA HIS A 323 -23.99 -14.92 -11.04
C HIS A 323 -24.40 -13.50 -11.48
N SER A 324 -23.89 -12.44 -10.83
CA SER A 324 -24.17 -11.06 -11.25
C SER A 324 -23.41 -10.63 -12.52
N MET A 325 -22.24 -11.22 -12.80
CA MET A 325 -21.50 -10.93 -14.03
C MET A 325 -22.07 -11.61 -15.28
N SER A 326 -22.93 -12.62 -15.13
CA SER A 326 -23.52 -13.36 -16.27
C SER A 326 -24.73 -12.65 -16.91
N ASN A 327 -25.25 -11.60 -16.27
CA ASN A 327 -26.40 -10.81 -16.76
C ASN A 327 -26.03 -9.45 -17.37
N LEU A 328 -24.74 -9.20 -17.68
CA LEU A 328 -24.38 -7.98 -18.39
C LEU A 328 -24.90 -8.03 -19.83
N PRO A 329 -25.70 -7.03 -20.29
CA PRO A 329 -26.17 -6.97 -21.66
C PRO A 329 -24.96 -6.83 -22.59
N SER A 330 -24.69 -7.87 -23.38
CA SER A 330 -23.64 -7.87 -24.39
C SER A 330 -24.03 -6.94 -25.53
N HIS A 331 -23.66 -5.67 -25.42
CA HIS A 331 -23.87 -4.71 -26.48
C HIS A 331 -22.87 -5.01 -27.61
N ARG A 332 -23.32 -5.76 -28.63
CA ARG A 332 -22.54 -5.97 -29.86
C ARG A 332 -22.37 -4.62 -30.56
N HIS A 333 -21.16 -4.09 -30.55
CA HIS A 333 -20.77 -3.01 -31.46
C HIS A 333 -20.63 -3.59 -32.87
N THR A 334 -21.64 -3.35 -33.71
CA THR A 334 -21.53 -3.50 -35.16
C THR A 334 -20.77 -2.31 -35.72
N LEU A 335 -19.49 -2.51 -36.02
CA LEU A 335 -18.71 -1.61 -36.87
C LEU A 335 -19.24 -1.75 -38.31
N LYS A 336 -19.93 -0.73 -38.81
CA LYS A 336 -20.18 -0.57 -40.25
C LYS A 336 -18.95 0.08 -40.87
N GLY A 337 -18.31 -0.67 -41.77
CA GLY A 337 -17.42 -0.12 -42.80
C GLY A 337 -18.22 0.35 -44.01
#